data_AF-A0A6I3BQC7-F1
#
_entry.id   AF-A0A6I3BQC7-F1
#
_cell.length_a   1.000
_cell.length_b   1.000
_cell.length_c   1.000
_cell.angle_alpha   90.00
_cell.angle_beta   90.00
_cell.angle_gamma   90.00
#
_symmetry.space_group_name_H-M   'P 1'
#
loop_
_entity.id
_entity.type
_entity.pdbx_description
1 polymer ?
#
loop_
_entity_poly.entity_id
_entity_poly.type
_entity_poly.pdbx_seq_one_letter_code
_entity_poly.pdbx_strand_id
1 'polypeptide(L)'
;MSAIAIDLRRTAGYLVADAKGRVIGKVEAPMYGSSPNTPDALAVRSGFLPRRLRLVPAESIEQIDGGTRVIGLRVDRESIRTFL
;
A
#
# COMPACT_ATOMS: atom_id res chain seq x y z
N MET A 1 -8.91 -0.75 21.32
CA MET A 1 -7.97 -0.49 20.21
C MET A 1 -8.74 0.20 19.10
N SER A 2 -8.58 1.52 18.94
CA SER A 2 -9.23 2.23 17.85
C SER A 2 -8.36 2.02 16.62
N ALA A 3 -8.79 1.13 15.71
CA ALA A 3 -8.24 1.08 14.38
C ALA A 3 -8.50 2.47 13.78
N ILE A 4 -7.46 3.30 13.69
CA ILE A 4 -7.52 4.51 12.88
C ILE A 4 -8.12 4.05 11.56
N ALA A 5 -9.30 4.57 11.21
CA ALA A 5 -9.90 4.29 9.92
C ALA A 5 -8.90 4.80 8.88
N ILE A 6 -8.09 3.88 8.36
CA ILE A 6 -7.03 4.16 7.43
C ILE A 6 -7.72 4.63 6.14
N ASP A 7 -7.72 5.94 5.89
CA ASP A 7 -8.28 6.49 4.65
C ASP A 7 -7.30 6.28 3.50
N LEU A 8 -7.37 5.09 2.89
CA LEU A 8 -6.58 4.71 1.73
C LEU A 8 -6.80 5.64 0.53
N ARG A 9 -7.89 6.41 0.48
CA ARG A 9 -8.20 7.27 -0.67
C ARG A 9 -7.27 8.48 -0.76
N ARG A 10 -6.61 8.85 0.34
CA ARG A 10 -5.73 10.02 0.43
C ARG A 10 -4.24 9.67 0.41
N THR A 11 -3.90 8.41 0.16
CA THR A 11 -2.52 7.93 0.21
C THR A 11 -1.83 7.87 -1.14
N ALA A 12 -2.48 8.34 -2.21
CA ALA A 12 -1.87 8.42 -3.52
C ALA A 12 -0.55 9.19 -3.44
N GLY A 13 0.51 8.58 -3.95
CA GLY A 13 1.86 9.11 -3.93
C GLY A 13 2.65 8.87 -2.63
N TYR A 14 2.10 8.18 -1.65
CA TYR A 14 2.86 7.76 -0.46
C TYR A 14 3.88 6.68 -0.86
N LEU A 15 5.01 6.62 -0.17
CA LEU A 15 5.92 5.48 -0.28
C LEU A 15 5.36 4.31 0.52
N VAL A 16 5.62 3.09 0.06
CA VAL A 16 5.29 1.89 0.81
C VAL A 16 6.58 1.17 1.17
N ALA A 17 6.73 0.81 2.45
CA ALA A 17 7.87 0.10 3.00
C ALA A 17 7.40 -1.23 3.62
N ASP A 18 8.17 -2.29 3.41
CA ASP A 18 7.89 -3.59 4.04
C ASP A 18 8.24 -3.62 5.53
N ALA A 19 7.98 -4.75 6.18
CA ALA A 19 8.26 -4.96 7.62
C ALA A 19 9.74 -4.75 8.02
N LYS A 20 10.66 -4.75 7.04
CA LYS A 20 12.10 -4.50 7.24
C LYS A 20 12.50 -3.06 6.92
N GLY A 21 11.52 -2.19 6.63
CA GLY A 21 11.74 -0.80 6.25
C GLY A 21 12.22 -0.62 4.81
N ARG A 22 12.20 -1.66 3.97
CA ARG A 22 12.64 -1.56 2.57
C ARG A 22 11.52 -0.97 1.73
N VAL A 23 11.80 0.10 1.01
CA VAL A 23 10.83 0.72 0.10
C VAL A 23 10.52 -0.23 -1.06
N ILE A 24 9.24 -0.57 -1.21
CA ILE A 24 8.75 -1.47 -2.26
C ILE A 24 8.26 -0.68 -3.49
N GLY A 25 7.84 0.56 -3.30
CA GLY A 25 7.30 1.41 -4.35
C GLY A 25 6.49 2.58 -3.83
N LYS A 26 5.74 3.21 -4.74
CA LYS A 26 4.87 4.37 -4.47
C LYS A 26 3.42 4.00 -4.75
N VAL A 27 2.51 4.42 -3.87
CA VAL A 27 1.06 4.25 -4.06
C VAL A 27 0.64 5.01 -5.32
N GLU A 28 -0.01 4.31 -6.22
CA GLU A 28 -0.61 4.88 -7.42
C GLU A 28 -2.10 5.17 -7.22
N ALA A 29 -2.84 4.19 -6.70
CA ALA A 29 -4.28 4.32 -6.50
C ALA A 29 -4.83 3.36 -5.41
N PRO A 30 -5.93 3.72 -4.73
CA PRO A 30 -6.70 2.78 -3.92
C PRO A 30 -7.46 1.80 -4.81
N MET A 31 -7.57 0.55 -4.37
CA MET A 31 -8.25 -0.55 -5.05
C MET A 31 -9.45 -1.02 -4.24
N TYR A 32 -10.50 -1.42 -4.96
CA TYR A 32 -11.84 -1.69 -4.45
C TYR A 32 -12.26 -3.12 -4.84
N GLY A 33 -11.52 -4.12 -4.36
CA GLY A 33 -11.71 -5.52 -4.77
C GLY A 33 -13.00 -6.14 -4.19
N SER A 34 -13.33 -5.81 -2.94
CA SER A 34 -14.44 -6.43 -2.20
C SER A 34 -15.69 -5.55 -2.11
N SER A 35 -15.58 -4.24 -2.27
CA SER A 35 -16.71 -3.30 -2.19
C SER A 35 -16.46 -2.06 -3.04
N PRO A 36 -17.46 -1.55 -3.78
CA PRO A 36 -17.30 -0.37 -4.64
C PRO A 36 -17.01 0.91 -3.88
N ASN A 37 -17.40 0.98 -2.60
CA ASN A 37 -17.27 2.19 -1.80
C ASN A 37 -16.10 2.12 -0.83
N THR A 38 -15.62 0.94 -0.46
CA THR A 38 -14.56 0.80 0.56
C THR A 38 -13.30 0.24 -0.07
N PRO A 39 -12.21 1.02 -0.14
CA PRO A 39 -10.96 0.50 -0.64
C PRO A 39 -10.40 -0.54 0.34
N ASP A 40 -9.96 -1.68 -0.18
CA ASP A 40 -9.44 -2.82 0.57
C ASP A 40 -7.99 -3.16 0.19
N ALA A 41 -7.43 -2.46 -0.80
CA ALA A 41 -6.04 -2.60 -1.19
C ALA A 41 -5.49 -1.31 -1.82
N LEU A 42 -4.17 -1.28 -2.04
CA LEU A 42 -3.45 -0.22 -2.74
C LEU A 42 -2.72 -0.81 -3.95
N ALA A 43 -2.84 -0.16 -5.10
CA ALA A 43 -1.94 -0.39 -6.23
C ALA A 43 -0.64 0.38 -5.98
N VAL A 44 0.47 -0.33 -5.96
CA VAL A 44 1.81 0.22 -5.68
C VAL A 44 2.70 -0.01 -6.88
N ARG A 45 3.22 1.08 -7.45
CA ARG A 45 4.15 1.05 -8.57
C ARG A 45 5.58 0.89 -8.06
N SER A 46 6.28 -0.13 -8.55
CA SER A 46 7.67 -0.42 -8.20
C SER A 46 8.61 -0.12 -9.36
N GLY A 47 9.61 0.74 -9.14
CA GLY A 47 10.63 1.11 -10.13
C GLY A 47 10.13 2.05 -11.23
N PHE A 48 10.96 2.21 -12.28
CA PHE A 48 10.71 3.12 -13.41
C PHE A 48 9.99 2.47 -14.60
N LEU A 49 9.84 1.14 -14.59
CA LEU A 49 9.11 0.45 -15.66
C LEU A 49 7.61 0.41 -15.34
N PRO A 50 6.74 0.74 -16.30
CA PRO A 50 5.28 0.79 -16.10
C PRO A 50 4.64 -0.57 -15.80
N ARG A 51 5.40 -1.68 -15.86
CA ARG A 51 4.89 -3.06 -15.78
C ARG A 51 5.04 -3.74 -14.41
N ARG A 52 5.41 -3.01 -13.34
CA ARG A 52 5.56 -3.62 -12.00
C ARG A 52 4.61 -2.98 -11.00
N LEU A 53 3.33 -3.29 -11.17
CA LEU A 53 2.30 -2.99 -10.19
C LEU A 53 2.21 -4.13 -9.18
N ARG A 54 2.18 -3.77 -7.90
CA ARG A 54 1.96 -4.68 -6.77
C ARG A 54 0.66 -4.30 -6.10
N LEU A 55 -0.11 -5.30 -5.65
CA LEU A 55 -1.31 -5.06 -4.85
C LEU A 55 -0.96 -5.26 -3.39
N VAL A 56 -1.16 -4.22 -2.60
CA VAL A 56 -0.93 -4.22 -1.15
C VAL A 56 -2.28 -4.25 -0.45
N PRO A 57 -2.67 -5.36 0.17
CA PRO A 57 -3.94 -5.45 0.89
C PRO A 57 -3.96 -4.55 2.13
N ALA A 58 -5.10 -3.97 2.47
CA ALA A 58 -5.25 -3.09 3.63
C ALA A 58 -4.90 -3.81 4.95
N GLU A 59 -5.21 -5.10 5.04
CA GLU A 59 -4.87 -5.95 6.20
C GLU A 59 -3.36 -6.14 6.38
N SER A 60 -2.54 -5.84 5.38
CA SER A 60 -1.08 -5.88 5.50
C SER A 60 -0.46 -4.57 6.02
N ILE A 61 -1.25 -3.49 6.08
CA ILE A 61 -0.78 -2.18 6.55
C ILE A 61 -0.67 -2.20 8.07
N GLU A 62 0.50 -1.85 8.58
CA GLU A 62 0.75 -1.67 10.01
C GLU A 62 0.52 -0.23 10.42
N GLN A 63 1.05 0.71 9.63
CA GLN A 63 1.06 2.12 9.96
C GLN A 63 0.99 2.98 8.69
N ILE A 64 0.36 4.15 8.83
CA ILE A 64 0.47 5.25 7.86
C ILE A 64 1.01 6.47 8.59
N ASP A 65 2.16 6.95 8.17
CA ASP A 65 2.72 8.22 8.59
C ASP A 65 2.36 9.31 7.56
N GLY A 66 1.42 10.17 7.92
CA GLY A 66 0.99 11.29 7.09
C GLY A 66 2.00 12.44 7.03
N GLY A 67 2.91 12.56 8.00
CA GLY A 67 3.95 13.59 8.03
C GLY A 67 5.05 13.30 7.03
N THR A 68 5.53 12.06 6.98
CA THR A 68 6.57 11.61 6.03
C THR A 68 6.02 11.04 4.73
N ARG A 69 4.70 10.81 4.65
CA ARG A 69 3.99 10.17 3.53
C ARG A 69 4.50 8.75 3.26
N VAL A 70 4.65 7.96 4.33
CA VAL A 70 5.11 6.57 4.27
C VAL A 70 4.04 5.65 4.84
N ILE A 71 3.80 4.53 4.16
CA ILE A 71 2.98 3.42 4.63
C ILE A 71 3.91 2.27 4.99
N GLY A 72 3.89 1.87 6.26
CA GLY A 72 4.61 0.69 6.75
C GLY A 72 3.72 -0.54 6.71
N LEU A 73 4.25 -1.65 6.18
CA LEU A 73 3.57 -2.93 6.15
C LEU A 73 4.09 -3.85 7.26
N ARG A 74 3.21 -4.69 7.79
CA ARG A 74 3.58 -5.74 8.77
C ARG A 74 4.19 -6.98 8.12
N VAL A 75 4.22 -7.04 6.78
CA VAL A 75 4.69 -8.19 6.00
C VAL A 75 5.90 -7.82 5.16
N ASP A 76 6.69 -8.84 4.81
CA ASP A 76 7.81 -8.71 3.87
C ASP A 76 7.32 -8.51 2.43
N ARG A 77 8.10 -7.77 1.63
CA ARG A 77 7.76 -7.48 0.22
C ARG A 77 7.61 -8.73 -0.65
N GLU A 78 8.26 -9.83 -0.28
CA GLU A 78 8.19 -11.12 -0.96
C GLU A 78 6.80 -11.77 -0.81
N SER A 79 6.04 -11.41 0.21
CA SER A 79 4.67 -11.88 0.44
C SER A 79 3.61 -11.08 -0.33
N ILE A 80 4.00 -9.96 -0.96
CA ILE A 80 3.09 -9.08 -1.70
C ILE A 80 2.93 -9.58 -3.13
N ARG A 81 1.67 -9.78 -3.54
CA ARG A 81 1.32 -10.24 -4.89
C ARG A 81 1.74 -9.18 -5.93
N THR A 82 2.48 -9.62 -6.93
CA THR A 82 2.83 -8.82 -8.11
C THR A 82 1.85 -9.14 -9.22
N PHE A 83 1.31 -8.13 -9.89
CA PHE A 83 0.50 -8.30 -11.09
C PHE A 83 1.42 -8.17 -12.31
N LEU A 84 1.32 -9.15 -13.22
CA LEU A 84 2.15 -9.29 -14.43
C LEU A 84 1.68 -8.34 -15.55
#